data_AF-A0A164MSU6-F1
#
_entry.id   AF-A0A164MSU6-F1
#
_cell.length_a   1.000
_cell.length_b   1.000
_cell.length_c   1.000
_cell.angle_alpha   90.00
_cell.angle_beta   90.00
_cell.angle_gamma   90.00
#
_symmetry.space_group_name_H-M   'P 1'
#
loop_
_entity.id
_entity.type
_entity.pdbx_description
1 polymer ?
#
loop_
_entity_poly.entity_id
_entity_poly.type
_entity_poly.pdbx_seq_one_letter_code
_entity_poly.pdbx_strand_id
1 'polypeptide(L)'
;MLKSMLDLKLPICATIGELQRMDLSFTAEQWDLMEGIVKVLSPCEQVSRALSSQRYPSLSKLFPLISLMLEGLTNVFDVNPVRYEGLLIFRNRLMRNIKPRFHNLAHTNQDFRAPKWPFVSFAGFTDPR
;
A
#
# COMPACT_ATOMS: atom_id res chain seq x y z
N MET A 1 2.04 5.61 -10.53
CA MET A 1 1.02 6.44 -11.19
C MET A 1 0.17 7.22 -10.18
N LEU A 2 -0.72 6.59 -9.40
CA LEU A 2 -1.56 7.32 -8.42
C LEU A 2 -0.74 8.15 -7.41
N LYS A 3 0.33 7.56 -6.85
CA LYS A 3 1.26 8.29 -5.98
C LYS A 3 1.88 9.50 -6.68
N SER A 4 2.41 9.31 -7.89
CA SER A 4 2.96 10.39 -8.72
C SER A 4 1.96 11.49 -9.03
N MET A 5 0.68 11.14 -9.19
CA MET A 5 -0.39 12.09 -9.42
C MET A 5 -0.72 12.90 -8.17
N LEU A 6 -0.65 12.29 -6.98
CA LEU A 6 -0.74 13.00 -5.70
C LEU A 6 0.46 13.95 -5.48
N ASP A 7 1.67 13.51 -5.81
CA ASP A 7 2.88 14.34 -5.74
C ASP A 7 2.76 15.58 -6.65
N LEU A 8 2.04 15.46 -7.76
CA LEU A 8 1.76 16.53 -8.71
C LEU A 8 0.42 17.26 -8.47
N LYS A 9 -0.25 17.04 -7.33
CA LYS A 9 -1.58 17.63 -7.05
C LYS A 9 -1.59 19.15 -7.23
N LEU A 10 -0.63 19.85 -6.61
CA LEU A 10 -0.53 21.32 -6.70
C LEU A 10 -0.31 21.83 -8.12
N PRO A 11 0.70 21.34 -8.87
CA PRO A 11 0.90 21.81 -10.25
C PRO A 11 -0.27 21.46 -11.16
N ILE A 12 -0.93 20.30 -10.98
CA ILE A 12 -2.14 19.91 -11.73
C ILE A 12 -3.28 20.90 -11.46
N CYS A 13 -3.57 21.19 -10.18
CA CYS A 13 -4.62 22.15 -9.82
C CYS A 13 -4.32 23.56 -10.37
N ALA A 14 -3.06 23.98 -10.34
CA ALA A 14 -2.64 25.28 -10.89
C ALA A 14 -2.83 25.34 -12.41
N THR A 15 -2.35 24.34 -13.16
CA THR A 15 -2.49 24.31 -14.62
C THR A 15 -3.96 24.22 -15.05
N ILE A 16 -4.79 23.44 -14.33
CA ILE A 16 -6.24 23.39 -14.61
C ILE A 16 -6.89 24.75 -14.39
N GLY A 17 -6.50 25.47 -13.33
CA GLY A 17 -6.96 26.82 -13.05
C GLY A 17 -6.56 27.82 -14.14
N GLU A 18 -5.30 27.77 -14.59
CA GLU A 18 -4.79 28.59 -15.70
C GLU A 18 -5.51 28.32 -17.02
N LEU A 19 -5.79 27.04 -17.31
CA LEU A 19 -6.52 26.62 -18.52
C LEU A 19 -8.03 26.85 -18.42
N GLN A 20 -8.54 27.30 -17.26
CA GLN A 20 -9.97 27.48 -16.97
C GLN A 20 -10.82 26.22 -17.20
N ARG A 21 -10.20 25.04 -17.13
CA ARG A 21 -10.84 23.72 -17.36
C ARG A 21 -11.33 23.10 -16.07
N MET A 22 -12.22 23.81 -15.37
CA MET A 22 -12.76 23.34 -14.08
C MET A 22 -13.50 21.99 -14.18
N ASP A 23 -13.96 21.62 -15.38
CA ASP A 23 -14.52 20.30 -15.70
C ASP A 23 -13.55 19.13 -15.47
N LEU A 24 -12.24 19.39 -15.51
CA LEU A 24 -11.19 18.42 -15.28
C LEU A 24 -10.67 18.41 -13.84
N SER A 25 -11.18 19.30 -12.98
CA SER A 25 -10.72 19.42 -11.60
C SER A 25 -11.24 18.26 -10.74
N PHE A 26 -10.35 17.68 -9.94
CA PHE A 26 -10.75 16.71 -8.93
C PHE A 26 -11.24 17.41 -7.68
N THR A 27 -12.33 16.89 -7.10
CA THR A 27 -12.83 17.38 -5.81
C THR A 27 -11.89 16.99 -4.67
N ALA A 28 -12.01 17.66 -3.52
CA ALA A 28 -11.24 17.31 -2.33
C ALA A 28 -11.45 15.84 -1.93
N GLU A 29 -12.68 15.33 -2.02
CA GLU A 29 -13.02 13.93 -1.73
C GLU A 29 -12.34 12.95 -2.68
N GLN A 30 -12.24 13.29 -3.97
CA GLN A 30 -11.55 12.44 -4.96
C GLN A 30 -10.05 12.36 -4.68
N TRP A 31 -9.43 13.46 -4.26
CA TRP A 31 -8.03 13.46 -3.83
C TRP A 31 -7.83 12.63 -2.56
N ASP A 32 -8.69 12.79 -1.55
CA ASP A 32 -8.66 12.01 -0.32
C ASP A 32 -8.83 10.51 -0.62
N LEU A 33 -9.71 10.16 -1.56
CA LEU A 33 -9.91 8.78 -2.01
C LEU A 33 -8.65 8.21 -2.66
N MET A 34 -7.99 8.97 -3.54
CA MET A 34 -6.73 8.55 -4.16
C MET A 34 -5.62 8.31 -3.12
N GLU A 35 -5.50 9.20 -2.14
CA GLU A 35 -4.56 9.03 -1.03
C GLU A 35 -4.86 7.75 -0.24
N GLY A 36 -6.14 7.50 0.04
CA GLY A 36 -6.60 6.27 0.67
C GLY A 36 -6.26 5.01 -0.11
N ILE A 37 -6.47 5.00 -1.44
CA ILE A 37 -6.11 3.87 -2.31
C ILE A 37 -4.60 3.63 -2.26
N VAL A 38 -3.78 4.68 -2.33
CA VAL A 38 -2.32 4.57 -2.25
C VAL A 38 -1.88 3.96 -0.92
N LYS A 39 -2.51 4.35 0.20
CA LYS A 39 -2.24 3.76 1.52
C LYS A 39 -2.60 2.27 1.55
N VAL A 40 -3.75 1.86 0.99
CA VAL A 40 -4.16 0.44 0.90
C VAL A 40 -3.18 -0.39 0.09
N LEU A 41 -2.64 0.17 -1.00
CA LEU A 41 -1.75 -0.55 -1.90
C LEU A 41 -0.28 -0.54 -1.43
N SER A 42 0.07 0.29 -0.44
CA SER A 42 1.45 0.40 0.04
C SER A 42 2.06 -0.94 0.53
N PRO A 43 1.35 -1.78 1.32
CA PRO A 43 1.89 -3.08 1.73
C PRO A 43 2.22 -3.98 0.54
N CYS A 44 1.42 -3.94 -0.53
CA CYS A 44 1.68 -4.70 -1.74
C CYS A 44 2.94 -4.20 -2.46
N GLU A 45 3.13 -2.87 -2.58
CA GLU A 45 4.34 -2.29 -3.19
C GLU A 45 5.60 -2.65 -2.41
N GLN A 46 5.54 -2.59 -1.07
CA GLN A 46 6.68 -2.95 -0.21
C GLN A 46 7.11 -4.40 -0.43
N VAL A 47 6.16 -5.34 -0.46
CA VAL A 47 6.46 -6.75 -0.74
C VAL A 47 6.97 -6.96 -2.15
N SER A 48 6.33 -6.37 -3.16
CA SER A 48 6.78 -6.47 -4.53
C SER A 48 8.22 -5.96 -4.69
N ARG A 49 8.54 -4.80 -4.09
CA ARG A 49 9.88 -4.23 -4.12
C ARG A 49 10.91 -5.09 -3.41
N ALA A 50 10.57 -5.61 -2.23
CA ALA A 50 11.44 -6.50 -1.47
C ALA A 50 11.75 -7.78 -2.25
N LEU A 51 10.75 -8.39 -2.91
CA LEU A 51 10.95 -9.58 -3.73
C LEU A 51 11.73 -9.29 -5.02
N SER A 52 11.43 -8.18 -5.70
CA SER A 52 12.12 -7.78 -6.93
C SER A 52 13.59 -7.40 -6.70
N SER A 53 13.96 -6.98 -5.50
CA SER A 53 15.36 -6.70 -5.15
C SER A 53 16.23 -7.96 -5.06
N GLN A 54 15.62 -9.14 -5.01
CA GLN A 54 16.32 -10.41 -4.85
C GLN A 54 16.30 -11.21 -6.15
N ARG A 55 17.49 -11.62 -6.61
CA ARG A 55 17.63 -12.45 -7.82
C ARG A 55 16.98 -13.83 -7.68
N TYR A 56 17.02 -14.39 -6.47
CA TYR A 56 16.39 -15.67 -6.12
C TYR A 56 15.79 -15.59 -4.71
N PRO A 57 14.53 -15.15 -4.57
CA PRO A 57 13.87 -15.10 -3.27
C PRO A 57 13.62 -16.51 -2.73
N SER A 58 14.05 -16.77 -1.50
CA SER A 58 13.76 -18.03 -0.82
C SER A 58 12.35 -18.03 -0.25
N LEU A 59 11.73 -19.21 -0.13
CA LEU A 59 10.42 -19.36 0.52
C LEU A 59 10.44 -18.81 1.95
N SER A 60 11.52 -19.03 2.69
CA SER A 60 11.71 -18.50 4.06
C SER A 60 11.65 -16.97 4.16
N LYS A 61 11.92 -16.23 3.07
CA LYS A 61 11.76 -14.77 3.00
C LYS A 61 10.40 -14.37 2.44
N LEU A 62 9.85 -15.16 1.53
CA LEU A 62 8.54 -14.91 0.93
C LEU A 62 7.42 -14.96 1.98
N PHE A 63 7.44 -15.96 2.86
CA PHE A 63 6.41 -16.14 3.89
C PHE A 63 6.22 -14.93 4.82
N PRO A 64 7.26 -14.43 5.52
CA PRO A 64 7.09 -13.28 6.41
C PRO A 64 6.65 -12.03 5.65
N LEU A 65 7.10 -11.83 4.41
CA LEU A 65 6.65 -10.71 3.58
C LEU A 65 5.15 -10.79 3.27
N ILE A 66 4.64 -11.97 2.90
CA ILE A 66 3.20 -12.17 2.68
C ILE A 66 2.40 -11.93 3.96
N SER A 67 2.86 -12.43 5.11
CA SER A 67 2.18 -12.22 6.40
C SER A 67 2.11 -10.72 6.74
N LEU A 68 3.22 -9.99 6.57
CA LEU A 68 3.27 -8.55 6.78
C LEU A 68 2.37 -7.78 5.81
N MET A 69 2.26 -8.23 4.56
CA MET A 69 1.33 -7.63 3.59
C MET A 69 -0.12 -7.78 4.06
N LEU A 70 -0.50 -8.97 4.52
CA LEU A 70 -1.86 -9.26 4.98
C LEU A 70 -2.20 -8.48 6.26
N GLU A 71 -1.25 -8.36 7.18
CA GLU A 71 -1.37 -7.54 8.39
C GLU A 71 -1.48 -6.05 8.03
N GLY A 72 -0.58 -5.55 7.19
CA GLY A 72 -0.60 -4.18 6.69
C GLY A 72 -1.93 -3.84 6.03
N LEU A 73 -2.43 -4.69 5.14
CA LEU A 73 -3.76 -4.56 4.51
C LEU A 73 -4.90 -4.60 5.53
N THR A 74 -4.70 -5.20 6.69
CA THR A 74 -5.72 -5.26 7.75
C THR A 74 -5.78 -3.96 8.56
N ASN A 75 -4.64 -3.33 8.79
CA ASN A 75 -4.50 -2.19 9.70
C ASN A 75 -4.59 -0.81 9.00
N VAL A 76 -4.73 -0.74 7.67
CA VAL A 76 -4.74 0.55 6.93
C VAL A 76 -5.88 1.51 7.36
N PHE A 77 -6.98 1.00 7.92
CA PHE A 77 -8.15 1.81 8.26
C PHE A 77 -8.75 1.43 9.62
N ASP A 78 -8.05 1.74 10.71
CA ASP A 78 -8.67 1.76 12.05
C ASP A 78 -9.40 3.08 12.34
N VAL A 79 -9.27 4.09 11.47
CA VAL A 79 -9.78 5.44 11.72
C VAL A 79 -10.94 5.78 10.78
N ASN A 80 -12.14 5.68 11.33
CA ASN A 80 -13.42 6.22 10.85
C ASN A 80 -14.06 5.57 9.59
N PRO A 81 -14.87 4.50 9.77
CA PRO A 81 -15.43 3.70 8.66
C PRO A 81 -16.48 4.43 7.80
N VAL A 82 -17.12 5.48 8.32
CA VAL A 82 -18.22 6.18 7.63
C VAL A 82 -17.71 7.10 6.51
N ARG A 83 -16.54 7.72 6.68
CA ARG A 83 -15.98 8.66 5.67
C ARG A 83 -15.41 7.93 4.44
N TYR A 84 -15.17 6.63 4.54
CA TYR A 84 -14.34 5.89 3.59
C TYR A 84 -14.95 4.54 3.20
N GLU A 85 -16.28 4.42 3.15
CA GLU A 85 -16.97 3.17 2.80
C GLU A 85 -16.45 2.56 1.49
N GLY A 86 -16.25 3.39 0.46
CA GLY A 86 -15.68 2.95 -0.83
C GLY A 86 -14.28 2.34 -0.70
N LEU A 87 -13.43 2.88 0.18
CA LEU A 87 -12.10 2.33 0.45
C LEU A 87 -12.17 1.01 1.23
N LEU A 88 -13.12 0.88 2.15
CA LEU A 88 -13.35 -0.38 2.85
C LEU A 88 -13.80 -1.48 1.89
N ILE A 89 -14.73 -1.17 0.98
CA ILE A 89 -15.16 -2.11 -0.07
C ILE A 89 -13.97 -2.50 -0.96
N PHE A 90 -13.17 -1.52 -1.38
CA PHE A 90 -11.96 -1.77 -2.17
C PHE A 90 -10.97 -2.68 -1.44
N ARG A 91 -10.62 -2.37 -0.19
CA ARG A 91 -9.75 -3.18 0.68
C ARG A 91 -10.31 -4.60 0.82
N ASN A 92 -11.59 -4.75 1.12
CA ASN A 92 -12.22 -6.05 1.31
C ASN A 92 -12.20 -6.91 0.04
N ARG A 93 -12.46 -6.29 -1.12
CA ARG A 93 -12.33 -6.96 -2.43
C ARG A 93 -10.89 -7.37 -2.71
N LEU A 94 -9.92 -6.51 -2.40
CA LEU A 94 -8.51 -6.82 -2.55
C LEU A 94 -8.11 -8.01 -1.67
N MET A 95 -8.46 -7.97 -0.38
CA MET A 95 -8.21 -9.08 0.56
C MET A 95 -8.86 -10.38 0.12
N ARG A 96 -10.10 -10.34 -0.40
CA ARG A 96 -10.79 -11.52 -0.94
C ARG A 96 -10.04 -12.17 -2.10
N ASN A 97 -9.32 -11.38 -2.91
CA ASN A 97 -8.51 -11.90 -4.00
C ASN A 97 -7.13 -12.39 -3.55
N ILE A 98 -6.51 -11.71 -2.58
CA ILE A 98 -5.15 -12.00 -2.11
C ILE A 98 -5.15 -13.22 -1.18
N LYS A 99 -6.03 -13.28 -0.18
CA LYS A 99 -6.07 -14.37 0.81
C LYS A 99 -6.05 -15.78 0.19
N PRO A 100 -6.92 -16.14 -0.78
CA PRO A 100 -6.91 -17.49 -1.34
C PRO A 100 -5.64 -17.79 -2.14
N ARG A 101 -5.03 -16.79 -2.80
CA ARG A 101 -3.80 -16.97 -3.59
C ARG A 101 -2.59 -17.32 -2.72
N PHE A 102 -2.58 -16.87 -1.47
CA PHE A 102 -1.49 -17.09 -0.53
C PHE A 102 -1.88 -18.02 0.64
N HIS A 103 -3.08 -18.59 0.63
CA HIS A 103 -3.60 -19.46 1.68
C HIS A 103 -2.64 -20.62 1.98
N ASN A 104 -2.19 -21.31 0.93
CA ASN A 104 -1.31 -22.46 1.06
C ASN A 104 0.08 -22.10 1.60
N LEU A 105 0.48 -20.83 1.49
CA LEU A 105 1.74 -20.33 2.00
C LEU A 105 1.64 -19.90 3.48
N ALA A 106 0.45 -19.51 3.93
CA ALA A 106 0.19 -19.17 5.32
C ALA A 106 0.06 -20.42 6.22
N HIS A 107 -0.50 -21.52 5.71
CA HIS A 107 -0.69 -22.76 6.47
C HIS A 107 0.57 -23.61 6.64
N THR A 108 1.61 -23.41 5.84
CA THR A 108 2.86 -24.21 5.92
C THR A 108 3.77 -23.84 7.10
N ASN A 109 3.44 -22.79 7.88
CA ASN A 109 4.34 -22.23 8.90
C ASN A 109 3.70 -22.03 10.28
N GLN A 110 2.77 -22.89 10.70
CA GLN A 110 2.38 -22.90 12.12
C GLN A 110 3.57 -23.23 13.06
N ASP A 111 4.68 -23.73 12.50
CA ASP A 111 5.94 -24.03 13.22
C ASP A 111 7.03 -22.94 13.13
N PHE A 112 6.94 -21.98 12.21
CA PHE A 112 7.93 -20.90 12.10
C PHE A 112 7.42 -19.64 12.79
N ARG A 113 7.75 -19.49 14.09
CA ARG A 113 7.61 -18.19 14.78
C ARG A 113 8.46 -17.16 14.03
N ALA A 114 7.80 -16.21 13.37
CA ALA A 114 8.49 -15.07 12.77
C ALA A 114 9.33 -14.35 13.84
N PRO A 115 10.60 -13.99 13.55
CA PRO A 115 11.34 -13.11 14.44
C PRO A 115 10.58 -11.79 14.56
N LYS A 116 10.33 -11.34 15.79
CA LYS A 116 9.86 -9.98 16.06
C LYS A 116 10.96 -9.02 15.62
N TRP A 117 10.90 -8.55 14.38
CA TRP A 117 11.74 -7.46 13.93
C TRP A 117 11.23 -6.17 14.59
N PRO A 118 12.10 -5.37 15.23
CA PRO A 118 11.70 -4.08 15.74
C PRO A 118 11.31 -3.21 14.54
N PHE A 119 10.23 -2.44 14.68
CA PHE A 119 9.91 -1.35 13.77
C PHE A 119 11.17 -0.48 13.58
N VAL A 120 11.81 -0.58 12.42
CA VAL A 120 12.88 0.36 12.06
C VAL A 120 12.20 1.59 11.49
N SER A 121 12.10 2.62 12.33
CA SER A 121 11.97 4.01 11.86
C SER A 121 13.15 4.28 10.93
N PHE A 122 12.88 4.43 9.62
CA PHE A 122 13.89 4.81 8.64
C PHE A 122 14.15 6.33 8.72
N ALA A 123 14.71 6.77 9.85
CA ALA A 123 15.47 7.99 9.94
C ALA A 123 16.95 7.60 9.78
N GLY A 124 17.46 7.63 8.55
CA GLY A 124 18.86 7.29 8.28
C GLY A 124 19.06 6.52 7.00
N PHE A 125 18.72 7.13 5.87
CA PHE A 125 19.33 6.76 4.58
C PHE A 125 19.87 8.04 3.94
N THR A 126 20.80 8.69 4.65
CA THR A 126 21.80 9.55 4.03
C THR A 126 22.97 8.65 3.67
N ASP A 127 23.29 8.67 2.37
CA ASP A 127 24.53 8.31 1.67
C ASP A 127 25.77 8.00 2.55
N PRO A 128 26.60 7.02 2.17
CA PRO A 128 27.83 7.45 1.50
C PRO A 128 28.37 6.51 0.39
N ARG A 129 28.74 7.16 -0.74
CA ARG A 129 29.78 6.87 -1.76
C ARG A 129 29.40 6.01 -2.96
#